data_AF-A0A962M1J0-F1
#
_entry.id   AF-A0A962M1J0-F1
#
_cell.length_a   1.000
_cell.length_b   1.000
_cell.length_c   1.000
_cell.angle_alpha   90.00
_cell.angle_beta   90.00
_cell.angle_gamma   90.00
#
_symmetry.space_group_name_H-M   'P 1'
#
loop_
_entity.id
_entity.type
_entity.pdbx_description
1 polymer ?
#
loop_
_entity_poly.entity_id
_entity_poly.type
_entity_poly.pdbx_seq_one_letter_code
_entity_poly.pdbx_strand_id
1 'polypeptide(L)'
;PRALALRGAQLFCDSLNSFALDEATLHVPARAPENKVFLVAANKVGPLIPEHLLAAVSAQTHIPQRFLYGAGESQVVSPTGEILARGPGTGEAVVFAEVDLALADDKRRPDGTHVFGARRPRLYRPIAEASAAPICAAAAERVTVACLAPRARDETALEELPGLVAALPRDTVLAVLPELFCYPQSPGLDLPGAAATAQRAIRAMQAACAARPDLLLCTSLAVPTGSGFSLAALLVGAGGVTASQRQLHDCERHDWSLAGDELALVDLPWGRLALLPGDDAVHPELVKVAALQGAHAIAVPYAMQEYWEAAYGLRSRAAENRLCVIASTRPLAGRAGLIADLERDFTLMTDWRQREFDGYINSPLVT
;
A
#
# COMPACT_ATOMS: atom_id res chain seq x y z
N PRO A 1 12.96 8.91 -8.59
CA PRO A 1 13.67 8.20 -7.48
C PRO A 1 14.24 6.82 -7.89
N ARG A 2 13.42 5.82 -8.21
CA ARG A 2 13.88 4.44 -8.50
C ARG A 2 15.00 4.34 -9.53
N ALA A 3 14.87 5.04 -10.65
CA ALA A 3 15.90 5.03 -11.70
C ALA A 3 17.27 5.54 -11.23
N LEU A 4 17.31 6.48 -10.27
CA LEU A 4 18.56 6.97 -9.68
C LEU A 4 19.21 5.91 -8.79
N ALA A 5 18.42 5.28 -7.91
CA ALA A 5 18.93 4.23 -7.03
C ALA A 5 19.44 3.01 -7.80
N LEU A 6 18.77 2.63 -8.90
CA LEU A 6 19.23 1.56 -9.80
C LEU A 6 20.58 1.87 -10.48
N ARG A 7 20.96 3.16 -10.58
CA ARG A 7 22.28 3.59 -11.08
C ARG A 7 23.32 3.74 -9.97
N GLY A 8 23.02 3.28 -8.76
CA GLY A 8 23.96 3.30 -7.62
C GLY A 8 23.91 4.58 -6.78
N ALA A 9 22.87 5.41 -6.90
CA ALA A 9 22.70 6.52 -5.96
C ALA A 9 22.45 5.99 -4.54
N GLN A 10 23.23 6.47 -3.57
CA GLN A 10 23.13 6.11 -2.14
C GLN A 10 22.40 7.18 -1.30
N LEU A 11 22.31 8.41 -1.84
CA LEU A 11 21.69 9.58 -1.21
C LEU A 11 20.88 10.34 -2.25
N PHE A 12 19.62 10.62 -1.94
CA PHE A 12 18.78 11.55 -2.70
C PHE A 12 18.80 12.93 -2.05
N CYS A 13 18.91 13.96 -2.88
CA CYS A 13 18.68 15.34 -2.47
C CYS A 13 17.37 15.82 -3.08
N ASP A 14 16.46 16.27 -2.23
CA ASP A 14 15.14 16.75 -2.62
C ASP A 14 14.98 18.20 -2.18
N SER A 15 14.83 19.11 -3.13
CA SER A 15 14.57 20.53 -2.84
C SER A 15 13.09 20.81 -3.04
N LEU A 16 12.37 20.97 -1.93
CA LEU A 16 10.91 21.08 -1.95
C LEU A 16 10.46 22.52 -1.79
N ASN A 17 9.68 22.98 -2.76
CA ASN A 17 8.99 24.26 -2.76
C ASN A 17 7.48 24.00 -2.79
N SER A 18 6.95 23.48 -1.67
CA SER A 18 5.55 23.07 -1.53
C SER A 18 4.97 23.58 -0.22
N PHE A 19 3.66 23.85 -0.21
CA PHE A 19 2.88 24.13 1.00
C PHE A 19 2.26 22.85 1.60
N ALA A 20 2.33 21.74 0.86
CA ALA A 20 1.64 20.50 1.20
C ALA A 20 2.36 19.78 2.34
N LEU A 21 1.67 19.58 3.46
CA LEU A 21 2.21 18.96 4.67
C LEU A 21 2.49 17.46 4.48
N ASP A 22 1.78 16.81 3.56
CA ASP A 22 1.98 15.40 3.20
C ASP A 22 3.33 15.10 2.55
N GLU A 23 4.05 16.11 2.05
CA GLU A 23 5.42 15.91 1.57
C GLU A 23 6.33 15.41 2.69
N ALA A 24 6.34 16.12 3.82
CA ALA A 24 7.22 15.80 4.94
C ALA A 24 6.70 14.64 5.80
N THR A 25 5.38 14.46 5.89
CA THR A 25 4.78 13.41 6.74
C THR A 25 4.60 12.07 6.02
N LEU A 26 4.61 12.04 4.68
CA LEU A 26 4.33 10.83 3.91
C LEU A 26 5.30 10.60 2.75
N HIS A 27 5.37 11.51 1.77
CA HIS A 27 6.04 11.22 0.50
C HIS A 27 7.56 11.09 0.65
N VAL A 28 8.20 12.07 1.28
CA VAL A 28 9.64 12.06 1.54
C VAL A 28 10.07 10.81 2.33
N PRO A 29 9.49 10.49 3.51
CA PRO A 29 9.91 9.32 4.27
C PRO A 29 9.54 7.99 3.59
N ALA A 30 8.61 7.97 2.62
CA ALA A 30 8.34 6.78 1.81
C ALA A 30 9.43 6.48 0.77
N ARG A 31 10.04 7.52 0.16
CA ARG A 31 11.00 7.36 -0.95
C ARG A 31 12.31 6.71 -0.53
N ALA A 32 12.79 7.00 0.67
CA ALA A 32 14.07 6.49 1.17
C ALA A 32 14.06 4.96 1.32
N PRO A 33 13.17 4.35 2.13
CA PRO A 33 13.15 2.90 2.33
C PRO A 33 12.66 2.10 1.13
N GLU A 34 11.74 2.65 0.33
CA GLU A 34 11.33 2.05 -0.94
C GLU A 34 12.53 1.76 -1.86
N ASN A 35 13.56 2.61 -1.78
CA ASN A 35 14.76 2.52 -2.61
C ASN A 35 16.01 2.08 -1.83
N LYS A 36 15.90 1.83 -0.52
CA LYS A 36 17.02 1.52 0.39
C LYS A 36 18.17 2.53 0.23
N VAL A 37 17.84 3.82 0.26
CA VAL A 37 18.82 4.93 0.15
C VAL A 37 18.53 5.97 1.22
N PHE A 38 19.52 6.79 1.54
CA PHE A 38 19.28 8.00 2.31
C PHE A 38 18.54 9.05 1.48
N LEU A 39 17.81 9.93 2.14
CA LEU A 39 17.16 11.07 1.51
C LEU A 39 17.32 12.31 2.39
N VAL A 40 17.82 13.41 1.82
CA VAL A 40 17.88 14.73 2.43
C VAL A 40 16.91 15.65 1.70
N ALA A 41 15.87 16.10 2.40
CA ALA A 41 14.88 17.04 1.91
C ALA A 41 15.12 18.42 2.51
N ALA A 42 15.26 19.42 1.65
CA ALA A 42 15.35 20.83 2.02
C ALA A 42 14.04 21.52 1.60
N ASN A 43 13.21 21.81 2.59
CA ASN A 43 11.87 22.33 2.38
C ASN A 43 11.87 23.83 2.63
N LYS A 44 11.22 24.58 1.74
CA LYS A 44 11.06 26.02 1.91
C LYS A 44 10.24 26.31 3.17
N VAL A 45 10.64 27.37 3.87
CA VAL A 45 9.85 28.04 4.91
C VAL A 45 9.56 29.47 4.44
N GLY A 46 8.54 30.10 5.01
CA GLY A 46 8.14 31.44 4.59
C GLY A 46 7.23 31.46 3.35
N PRO A 47 6.88 32.65 2.84
CA PRO A 47 5.90 32.80 1.76
C PRO A 47 6.30 32.10 0.45
N LEU A 48 5.36 31.36 -0.15
CA LEU A 48 5.53 30.75 -1.48
C LEU A 48 5.23 31.71 -2.62
N ILE A 49 4.47 32.77 -2.33
CA ILE A 49 4.11 33.85 -3.24
C ILE A 49 4.55 35.20 -2.64
N PRO A 50 4.66 36.27 -3.45
CA PRO A 50 4.97 37.59 -2.94
C PRO A 50 4.03 38.01 -1.80
N GLU A 51 4.58 38.55 -0.71
CA GLU A 51 3.83 38.83 0.52
C GLU A 51 2.61 39.75 0.29
N HIS A 52 2.77 40.75 -0.57
CA HIS A 52 1.69 41.68 -0.91
C HIS A 52 0.51 41.02 -1.65
N LEU A 53 0.68 39.79 -2.16
CA LEU A 53 -0.39 39.01 -2.82
C LEU A 53 -1.06 38.00 -1.88
N LEU A 54 -0.52 37.74 -0.68
CA LEU A 54 -1.03 36.70 0.22
C LEU A 54 -2.52 36.90 0.55
N ALA A 55 -2.91 38.12 0.92
CA ALA A 55 -4.29 38.42 1.27
C ALA A 55 -5.25 38.27 0.08
N ALA A 56 -4.84 38.76 -1.10
CA ALA A 56 -5.66 38.67 -2.31
C ALA A 56 -5.84 37.22 -2.77
N VAL A 57 -4.76 36.44 -2.80
CA VAL A 57 -4.81 35.01 -3.20
C VAL A 57 -5.61 34.21 -2.19
N SER A 58 -5.41 34.41 -0.89
CA SER A 58 -6.16 33.72 0.16
C SER A 58 -7.67 33.98 0.06
N ALA A 59 -8.08 35.23 -0.21
CA ALA A 59 -9.48 35.57 -0.43
C ALA A 59 -10.06 34.94 -1.71
N GLN A 60 -9.25 34.83 -2.77
CA GLN A 60 -9.69 34.25 -4.04
C GLN A 60 -9.81 32.72 -3.98
N THR A 61 -8.88 32.04 -3.32
CA THR A 61 -8.81 30.56 -3.26
C THR A 61 -9.53 29.97 -2.05
N HIS A 62 -9.92 30.81 -1.08
CA HIS A 62 -10.42 30.39 0.24
C HIS A 62 -9.40 29.55 1.04
N ILE A 63 -8.12 29.57 0.64
CA ILE A 63 -7.05 28.89 1.37
C ILE A 63 -6.51 29.86 2.43
N PRO A 64 -6.47 29.47 3.72
CA PRO A 64 -5.88 30.29 4.77
C PRO A 64 -4.43 30.70 4.45
N GLN A 65 -4.05 31.95 4.70
CA GLN A 65 -2.70 32.47 4.37
C GLN A 65 -1.56 31.61 4.92
N ARG A 66 -1.71 31.01 6.10
CA ARG A 66 -0.69 30.11 6.70
C ARG A 66 -0.30 28.94 5.79
N PHE A 67 -1.20 28.53 4.90
CA PHE A 67 -1.00 27.46 3.92
C PHE A 67 -0.51 27.96 2.55
N LEU A 68 -0.21 29.25 2.43
CA LEU A 68 0.52 29.83 1.29
C LEU A 68 2.02 29.97 1.62
N TYR A 69 2.45 29.39 2.73
CA TYR A 69 3.83 29.31 3.18
C TYR A 69 4.36 27.91 2.88
N GLY A 70 5.68 27.80 2.75
CA GLY A 70 6.31 26.50 2.59
C GLY A 70 6.08 25.62 3.82
N ALA A 71 5.87 24.33 3.58
CA ALA A 71 5.51 23.34 4.60
C ALA A 71 6.59 23.14 5.68
N GLY A 72 7.82 23.59 5.44
CA GLY A 72 8.95 23.37 6.35
C GLY A 72 9.24 21.89 6.55
N GLU A 73 9.73 21.52 7.73
CA GLU A 73 10.06 20.13 8.10
C GLU A 73 11.10 19.45 7.18
N SER A 74 12.11 20.22 6.74
CA SER A 74 13.33 19.67 6.12
C SER A 74 13.85 18.49 6.92
N GLN A 75 14.24 17.40 6.27
CA GLN A 75 14.56 16.16 6.98
C GLN A 75 15.67 15.34 6.33
N VAL A 76 16.35 14.56 7.16
CA VAL A 76 17.27 13.50 6.75
C VAL A 76 16.63 12.16 7.10
N VAL A 77 16.45 11.28 6.11
CA VAL A 77 15.79 9.98 6.26
C VAL A 77 16.76 8.86 5.89
N SER A 78 16.79 7.80 6.71
CA SER A 78 17.63 6.62 6.50
C SER A 78 17.05 5.64 5.45
N PRO A 79 17.84 4.67 4.95
CA PRO A 79 17.37 3.58 4.13
C PRO A 79 16.28 2.68 4.75
N THR A 80 16.03 2.79 6.07
CA THR A 80 14.97 2.04 6.76
C THR A 80 13.70 2.87 6.97
N GLY A 81 13.73 4.16 6.59
CA GLY A 81 12.62 5.10 6.77
C GLY A 81 12.63 5.82 8.12
N GLU A 82 13.72 5.70 8.89
CA GLU A 82 13.92 6.46 10.12
C GLU A 82 14.26 7.92 9.80
N ILE A 83 13.61 8.85 10.49
CA ILE A 83 13.90 10.29 10.37
C ILE A 83 15.04 10.61 11.35
N LEU A 84 16.25 10.81 10.82
CA LEU A 84 17.46 11.06 11.60
C LEU A 84 17.54 12.51 12.10
N ALA A 85 16.98 13.44 11.33
CA ALA A 85 16.86 14.84 11.71
C ALA A 85 15.64 15.45 11.03
N ARG A 86 14.97 16.38 11.72
CA ARG A 86 13.80 17.11 11.22
C ARG A 86 13.85 18.56 11.69
N GLY A 87 13.72 19.49 10.75
CA GLY A 87 13.58 20.92 11.02
C GLY A 87 12.18 21.28 11.51
N PRO A 88 11.98 22.52 11.99
CA PRO A 88 10.65 22.99 12.37
C PRO A 88 9.73 23.11 11.15
N GLY A 89 8.42 23.07 11.38
CA GLY A 89 7.43 23.36 10.33
C GLY A 89 7.43 24.83 9.88
N THR A 90 7.97 25.73 10.70
CA THR A 90 8.07 27.17 10.40
C THR A 90 9.40 27.75 10.88
N GLY A 91 9.89 28.76 10.17
CA GLY A 91 11.12 29.47 10.53
C GLY A 91 12.37 28.78 9.98
N GLU A 92 13.41 29.58 9.74
CA GLU A 92 14.67 29.08 9.19
C GLU A 92 15.42 28.25 10.23
N ALA A 93 15.96 27.11 9.80
CA ALA A 93 16.76 26.25 10.65
C ALA A 93 17.77 25.46 9.80
N VAL A 94 18.86 25.06 10.44
CA VAL A 94 19.79 24.07 9.90
C VAL A 94 19.63 22.80 10.72
N VAL A 95 19.36 21.68 10.05
CA VAL A 95 19.38 20.35 10.64
C VAL A 95 20.41 19.50 9.93
N PHE A 96 21.07 18.61 10.66
CA PHE A 96 22.12 17.76 10.14
C PHE A 96 22.08 16.41 10.84
N ALA A 97 22.59 15.38 10.17
CA ALA A 97 22.81 14.06 10.73
C ALA A 97 24.08 13.48 10.12
N GLU A 98 24.82 12.68 10.90
CA GLU A 98 25.88 11.83 10.37
C GLU A 98 25.25 10.58 9.74
N VAL A 99 25.72 10.19 8.56
CA VAL A 99 25.18 9.05 7.81
C VAL A 99 26.29 8.13 7.36
N ASP A 100 26.10 6.82 7.53
CA ASP A 100 26.93 5.78 6.94
C ASP A 100 26.33 5.36 5.59
N LEU A 101 26.90 5.88 4.49
CA LEU A 101 26.41 5.60 3.14
C LEU A 101 26.51 4.11 2.76
N ALA A 102 27.36 3.32 3.42
CA ALA A 102 27.45 1.88 3.16
C ALA A 102 26.14 1.15 3.49
N LEU A 103 25.32 1.68 4.40
CA LEU A 103 23.99 1.14 4.69
C LEU A 103 23.05 1.19 3.47
N ALA A 104 23.28 2.11 2.52
CA ALA A 104 22.52 2.17 1.29
C ALA A 104 22.94 1.10 0.27
N ASP A 105 24.06 0.39 0.47
CA ASP A 105 24.48 -0.69 -0.44
C ASP A 105 23.71 -2.00 -0.17
N ASP A 106 23.17 -2.17 1.03
CA ASP A 106 22.28 -3.28 1.34
C ASP A 106 20.86 -3.00 0.84
N LYS A 107 20.52 -3.65 -0.28
CA LYS A 107 19.19 -3.56 -0.89
C LYS A 107 18.26 -4.69 -0.45
N ARG A 108 18.61 -5.45 0.59
CA ARG A 108 17.83 -6.59 1.06
C ARG A 108 16.75 -6.17 2.03
N ARG A 109 15.67 -6.94 2.01
CA ARG A 109 14.64 -6.94 3.06
C ARG A 109 15.06 -7.91 4.18
N PRO A 110 14.38 -7.88 5.35
CA PRO A 110 14.71 -8.76 6.47
C PRO A 110 14.72 -10.25 6.11
N ASP A 111 13.91 -10.68 5.15
CA ASP A 111 13.90 -12.06 4.64
C ASP A 111 15.07 -12.41 3.68
N GLY A 112 15.89 -11.43 3.29
CA GLY A 112 16.98 -11.60 2.33
C GLY A 112 16.65 -11.17 0.90
N THR A 113 15.38 -10.90 0.59
CA THR A 113 14.93 -10.53 -0.77
C THR A 113 15.59 -9.22 -1.20
N HIS A 114 16.34 -9.26 -2.31
CA HIS A 114 16.97 -8.06 -2.87
C HIS A 114 15.95 -7.23 -3.66
N VAL A 115 15.55 -6.06 -3.15
CA VAL A 115 14.42 -5.28 -3.70
C VAL A 115 14.59 -4.85 -5.16
N PHE A 116 15.83 -4.68 -5.63
CA PHE A 116 16.07 -4.36 -7.04
C PHE A 116 16.17 -5.61 -7.92
N GLY A 117 16.57 -6.75 -7.33
CA GLY A 117 16.76 -8.02 -8.02
C GLY A 117 15.41 -8.69 -8.28
N ALA A 118 14.49 -8.58 -7.32
CA ALA A 118 13.13 -9.09 -7.43
C ALA A 118 12.25 -8.30 -8.41
N ARG A 119 12.71 -7.17 -8.96
CA ARG A 119 11.93 -6.38 -9.93
C ARG A 119 11.69 -7.18 -11.21
N ARG A 120 10.50 -7.01 -11.79
CA ARG A 120 10.14 -7.64 -13.07
C ARG A 120 9.71 -6.59 -14.10
N PRO A 121 10.67 -5.93 -14.78
CA PRO A 121 10.40 -4.84 -15.71
C PRO A 121 9.36 -5.14 -16.80
N ARG A 122 9.23 -6.40 -17.22
CA ARG A 122 8.20 -6.81 -18.19
C ARG A 122 6.78 -6.52 -17.70
N LEU A 123 6.51 -6.70 -16.40
CA LEU A 123 5.21 -6.39 -15.79
C LEU A 123 4.92 -4.88 -15.77
N TYR A 124 5.96 -4.05 -15.78
CA TYR A 124 5.84 -2.58 -15.66
C TYR A 124 5.74 -1.87 -17.00
N ARG A 125 5.80 -2.62 -18.11
CA ARG A 125 5.69 -2.07 -19.46
C ARG A 125 4.49 -1.12 -19.65
N PRO A 126 3.29 -1.39 -19.09
CA PRO A 126 2.15 -0.48 -19.23
C PRO A 126 2.40 0.94 -18.71
N ILE A 127 3.36 1.15 -17.81
CA ILE A 127 3.71 2.49 -17.31
C ILE A 127 4.26 3.40 -18.42
N ALA A 128 4.95 2.81 -19.40
CA ALA A 128 5.53 3.53 -20.52
C ALA A 128 4.57 3.69 -21.72
N GLU A 129 3.39 3.08 -21.65
CA GLU A 129 2.39 3.10 -22.71
C GLU A 129 1.35 4.19 -22.45
N ALA A 130 0.71 4.68 -23.52
CA ALA A 130 -0.39 5.63 -23.37
C ALA A 130 -1.55 4.98 -22.61
N SER A 131 -2.04 5.64 -21.56
CA SER A 131 -3.19 5.12 -20.80
C SER A 131 -4.45 5.17 -21.64
N ALA A 132 -5.20 4.06 -21.65
CA ALA A 132 -6.55 4.02 -22.23
C ALA A 132 -7.61 4.66 -21.31
N ALA A 133 -7.21 5.18 -20.14
CA ALA A 133 -8.10 5.71 -19.09
C ALA A 133 -9.32 4.81 -18.84
N PRO A 134 -9.11 3.53 -18.45
CA PRO A 134 -10.22 2.60 -18.29
C PRO A 134 -11.17 3.07 -17.19
N ILE A 135 -12.45 3.23 -17.55
CA ILE A 135 -13.53 3.63 -16.63
C ILE A 135 -14.36 2.39 -16.30
N CYS A 136 -14.56 2.11 -15.00
CA CYS A 136 -15.61 1.19 -14.56
C CYS A 136 -16.89 1.99 -14.33
N ALA A 137 -17.82 1.99 -15.30
CA ALA A 137 -19.05 2.78 -15.23
C ALA A 137 -19.98 2.35 -14.06
N ALA A 138 -19.80 1.14 -13.54
CA ALA A 138 -20.58 0.59 -12.42
C ALA A 138 -19.92 0.81 -11.04
N ALA A 139 -18.83 1.57 -10.95
CA ALA A 139 -18.15 1.78 -9.68
C ALA A 139 -19.07 2.48 -8.66
N ALA A 140 -19.19 1.89 -7.48
CA ALA A 140 -19.97 2.46 -6.40
C ALA A 140 -19.26 3.69 -5.83
N GLU A 141 -20.04 4.66 -5.38
CA GLU A 141 -19.50 5.89 -4.78
C GLU A 141 -18.80 5.62 -3.43
N ARG A 142 -19.31 4.66 -2.65
CA ARG A 142 -18.74 4.20 -1.37
C ARG A 142 -19.08 2.73 -1.16
N VAL A 143 -18.18 2.02 -0.48
CA VAL A 143 -18.39 0.65 -0.01
C VAL A 143 -17.82 0.45 1.38
N THR A 144 -18.39 -0.48 2.12
CA THR A 144 -17.87 -0.89 3.43
C THR A 144 -16.92 -2.07 3.25
N VAL A 145 -15.67 -1.92 3.73
CA VAL A 145 -14.62 -2.96 3.69
C VAL A 145 -14.02 -3.18 5.07
N ALA A 146 -13.34 -4.29 5.28
CA ALA A 146 -12.74 -4.62 6.57
C ALA A 146 -11.39 -5.34 6.45
N CYS A 147 -10.60 -5.30 7.52
CA CYS A 147 -9.48 -6.22 7.74
C CYS A 147 -9.83 -7.15 8.90
N LEU A 148 -9.60 -8.45 8.71
CA LEU A 148 -9.82 -9.48 9.73
C LEU A 148 -8.48 -10.02 10.19
N ALA A 149 -8.35 -10.33 11.47
CA ALA A 149 -7.15 -10.98 11.99
C ALA A 149 -7.55 -12.06 13.01
N PRO A 150 -7.62 -13.34 12.58
CA PRO A 150 -7.75 -14.46 13.50
C PRO A 150 -6.62 -14.46 14.52
N ARG A 151 -6.93 -14.86 15.75
CA ARG A 151 -5.95 -14.93 16.84
C ARG A 151 -5.02 -16.11 16.66
N ALA A 152 -5.57 -17.26 16.30
CA ALA A 152 -4.83 -18.45 15.97
C ALA A 152 -3.93 -18.22 14.75
N ARG A 153 -2.84 -18.98 14.72
CA ARG A 153 -1.81 -18.92 13.67
C ARG A 153 -1.63 -20.26 12.97
N ASP A 154 -2.63 -21.12 13.06
CA ASP A 154 -2.69 -22.43 12.46
C ASP A 154 -4.13 -22.68 11.98
N GLU A 155 -4.47 -23.94 11.68
CA GLU A 155 -5.78 -24.27 11.15
C GLU A 155 -6.94 -23.99 12.11
N THR A 156 -6.70 -23.82 13.41
CA THR A 156 -7.74 -23.40 14.35
C THR A 156 -8.27 -22.00 14.03
N ALA A 157 -7.51 -21.18 13.28
CA ALA A 157 -7.98 -19.89 12.76
C ALA A 157 -9.20 -20.01 11.84
N LEU A 158 -9.42 -21.18 11.23
CA LEU A 158 -10.60 -21.44 10.40
C LEU A 158 -11.89 -21.42 11.22
N GLU A 159 -11.83 -21.85 12.48
CA GLU A 159 -12.98 -21.88 13.40
C GLU A 159 -13.39 -20.48 13.88
N GLU A 160 -12.48 -19.50 13.78
CA GLU A 160 -12.75 -18.11 14.14
C GLU A 160 -13.53 -17.35 13.06
N LEU A 161 -13.49 -17.80 11.80
CA LEU A 161 -14.08 -17.09 10.65
C LEU A 161 -15.57 -16.77 10.81
N PRO A 162 -16.46 -17.69 11.26
CA PRO A 162 -17.87 -17.36 11.42
C PRO A 162 -18.11 -16.24 12.43
N GLY A 163 -17.37 -16.23 13.54
CA GLY A 163 -17.46 -15.19 14.56
C GLY A 163 -16.96 -13.84 14.07
N LEU A 164 -15.83 -13.84 13.34
CA LEU A 164 -15.27 -12.65 12.73
C LEU A 164 -16.22 -12.04 11.68
N VAL A 165 -16.79 -12.87 10.80
CA VAL A 165 -17.75 -12.42 9.78
C VAL A 165 -19.05 -11.92 10.41
N ALA A 166 -19.53 -12.57 11.47
CA ALA A 166 -20.74 -12.14 12.18
C ALA A 166 -20.58 -10.77 12.87
N ALA A 167 -19.35 -10.38 13.23
CA ALA A 167 -19.04 -9.08 13.81
C ALA A 167 -18.97 -7.93 12.79
N LEU A 168 -18.89 -8.25 11.48
CA LEU A 168 -18.83 -7.22 10.43
C LEU A 168 -20.19 -6.52 10.25
N PRO A 169 -20.20 -5.21 9.94
CA PRO A 169 -21.38 -4.53 9.44
C PRO A 169 -22.06 -5.31 8.30
N ARG A 170 -23.40 -5.27 8.22
CA ARG A 170 -24.17 -6.10 7.26
C ARG A 170 -23.87 -5.76 5.80
N ASP A 171 -23.48 -4.53 5.53
CA ASP A 171 -23.17 -3.95 4.23
C ASP A 171 -21.68 -4.10 3.84
N THR A 172 -20.85 -4.77 4.66
CA THR A 172 -19.46 -5.07 4.27
C THR A 172 -19.43 -5.97 3.04
N VAL A 173 -18.76 -5.52 1.97
CA VAL A 173 -18.64 -6.23 0.69
C VAL A 173 -17.30 -6.95 0.51
N LEU A 174 -16.26 -6.52 1.22
CA LEU A 174 -14.92 -7.12 1.16
C LEU A 174 -14.28 -7.13 2.54
N ALA A 175 -13.72 -8.27 2.93
CA ALA A 175 -12.84 -8.35 4.09
C ALA A 175 -11.54 -9.08 3.76
N VAL A 176 -10.40 -8.49 4.13
CA VAL A 176 -9.05 -9.03 3.85
C VAL A 176 -8.47 -9.66 5.12
N LEU A 177 -7.98 -10.88 5.00
CA LEU A 177 -7.25 -11.63 6.01
C LEU A 177 -5.74 -11.56 5.75
N PRO A 178 -4.89 -11.87 6.74
CA PRO A 178 -3.44 -11.88 6.56
C PRO A 178 -3.01 -12.96 5.57
N GLU A 179 -1.83 -12.78 4.97
CA GLU A 179 -1.16 -13.86 4.23
C GLU A 179 -1.06 -15.13 5.09
N LEU A 180 -1.36 -16.28 4.47
CA LEU A 180 -1.23 -17.60 5.08
C LEU A 180 -1.86 -17.67 6.48
N PHE A 181 -3.02 -17.04 6.68
CA PHE A 181 -3.59 -16.80 8.01
C PHE A 181 -3.74 -18.06 8.89
N CYS A 182 -3.98 -19.21 8.26
CA CYS A 182 -4.24 -20.50 8.90
C CYS A 182 -3.08 -21.51 8.80
N TYR A 183 -1.87 -21.07 8.43
CA TYR A 183 -0.71 -21.97 8.33
C TYR A 183 0.20 -21.82 9.55
N PRO A 184 0.62 -22.93 10.18
CA PRO A 184 1.39 -22.91 11.44
C PRO A 184 2.80 -22.33 11.32
N GLN A 185 3.40 -22.36 10.12
CA GLN A 185 4.78 -21.91 9.90
C GLN A 185 4.98 -21.32 8.50
N SER A 186 5.74 -20.23 8.42
CA SER A 186 6.33 -19.68 7.20
C SER A 186 7.49 -18.76 7.62
N PRO A 187 8.74 -18.96 7.14
CA PRO A 187 9.18 -19.89 6.08
C PRO A 187 9.16 -21.37 6.51
N GLY A 188 9.37 -22.30 5.56
CA GLY A 188 9.42 -23.75 5.82
C GLY A 188 8.08 -24.48 5.72
N LEU A 189 7.20 -24.05 4.83
CA LEU A 189 5.88 -24.67 4.62
C LEU A 189 6.02 -26.13 4.15
N ASP A 190 5.29 -27.06 4.77
CA ASP A 190 5.11 -28.41 4.22
C ASP A 190 4.14 -28.35 3.02
N LEU A 191 4.67 -28.35 1.80
CA LEU A 191 3.88 -28.12 0.59
C LEU A 191 2.77 -29.16 0.36
N PRO A 192 3.01 -30.49 0.50
CA PRO A 192 1.94 -31.48 0.48
C PRO A 192 0.79 -31.20 1.46
N GLY A 193 1.11 -30.90 2.73
CA GLY A 193 0.11 -30.52 3.73
C GLY A 193 -0.61 -29.22 3.38
N ALA A 194 0.14 -28.26 2.82
CA ALA A 194 -0.36 -26.93 2.48
C ALA A 194 -1.49 -26.93 1.44
N ALA A 195 -1.47 -27.88 0.49
CA ALA A 195 -2.56 -28.07 -0.47
C ALA A 195 -3.89 -28.38 0.24
N ALA A 196 -3.84 -29.29 1.22
CA ALA A 196 -5.01 -29.69 1.98
C ALA A 196 -5.50 -28.55 2.89
N THR A 197 -4.57 -27.81 3.51
CA THR A 197 -4.88 -26.61 4.30
C THR A 197 -5.55 -25.53 3.44
N ALA A 198 -5.02 -25.26 2.23
CA ALA A 198 -5.61 -24.29 1.31
C ALA A 198 -7.06 -24.64 0.97
N GLN A 199 -7.31 -25.92 0.67
CA GLN A 199 -8.65 -26.40 0.32
C GLN A 199 -9.62 -26.32 1.52
N ARG A 200 -9.15 -26.57 2.75
CA ARG A 200 -9.94 -26.37 3.98
C ARG A 200 -10.23 -24.89 4.22
N ALA A 201 -9.25 -24.02 4.03
CA ALA A 201 -9.41 -22.57 4.17
C ALA A 201 -10.45 -22.01 3.19
N ILE A 202 -10.39 -22.40 1.91
CA ILE A 202 -11.39 -21.99 0.89
C ILE A 202 -12.79 -22.42 1.32
N ARG A 203 -12.97 -23.67 1.77
CA ARG A 203 -14.28 -24.14 2.24
C ARG A 203 -14.77 -23.40 3.48
N ALA A 204 -13.89 -23.11 4.42
CA ALA A 204 -14.24 -22.37 5.63
C ALA A 204 -14.62 -20.91 5.31
N MET A 205 -13.88 -20.25 4.42
CA MET A 205 -14.21 -18.90 3.92
C MET A 205 -15.55 -18.88 3.19
N GLN A 206 -15.79 -19.85 2.30
CA GLN A 206 -17.06 -20.00 1.59
C GLN A 206 -18.23 -20.21 2.56
N ALA A 207 -18.07 -21.09 3.55
CA ALA A 207 -19.08 -21.36 4.56
C ALA A 207 -19.37 -20.12 5.42
N ALA A 208 -18.34 -19.36 5.81
CA ALA A 208 -18.49 -18.12 6.56
C ALA A 208 -19.29 -17.05 5.76
N CYS A 209 -19.19 -17.06 4.43
CA CYS A 209 -19.94 -16.17 3.56
C CYS A 209 -21.36 -16.68 3.21
N ALA A 210 -21.75 -17.90 3.59
CA ALA A 210 -22.98 -18.53 3.11
C ALA A 210 -24.25 -17.71 3.38
N ALA A 211 -24.29 -16.98 4.51
CA ALA A 211 -25.40 -16.10 4.88
C ALA A 211 -25.20 -14.62 4.45
N ARG A 212 -24.12 -14.34 3.70
CA ARG A 212 -23.66 -13.00 3.30
C ARG A 212 -23.32 -13.02 1.80
N PRO A 213 -24.32 -13.06 0.90
CA PRO A 213 -24.10 -13.30 -0.53
C PRO A 213 -23.19 -12.26 -1.20
N ASP A 214 -23.19 -11.02 -0.71
CA ASP A 214 -22.40 -9.91 -1.26
C ASP A 214 -21.01 -9.77 -0.62
N LEU A 215 -20.70 -10.53 0.45
CA LEU A 215 -19.40 -10.49 1.12
C LEU A 215 -18.40 -11.38 0.40
N LEU A 216 -17.23 -10.81 0.13
CA LEU A 216 -16.06 -11.52 -0.33
C LEU A 216 -14.96 -11.49 0.75
N LEU A 217 -14.34 -12.64 1.00
CA LEU A 217 -13.14 -12.76 1.81
C LEU A 217 -11.91 -12.88 0.92
N CYS A 218 -10.85 -12.14 1.24
CA CYS A 218 -9.59 -12.18 0.52
C CYS A 218 -8.43 -12.61 1.43
N THR A 219 -7.57 -13.50 0.95
CA THR A 219 -6.34 -13.93 1.64
C THR A 219 -5.33 -14.48 0.63
N SER A 220 -4.06 -14.64 1.02
CA SER A 220 -3.08 -15.42 0.27
C SER A 220 -2.91 -16.82 0.84
N LEU A 221 -2.96 -17.86 -0.01
CA LEU A 221 -2.75 -19.26 0.36
C LEU A 221 -1.66 -19.88 -0.52
N ALA A 222 -1.06 -20.98 -0.06
CA ALA A 222 -0.19 -21.81 -0.89
C ALA A 222 -1.05 -22.78 -1.72
N VAL A 223 -1.18 -22.49 -3.01
CA VAL A 223 -2.09 -23.20 -3.93
C VAL A 223 -1.29 -24.09 -4.89
N PRO A 224 -1.70 -25.35 -5.10
CA PRO A 224 -1.08 -26.21 -6.10
C PRO A 224 -1.22 -25.64 -7.51
N THR A 225 -0.20 -25.87 -8.33
CA THR A 225 -0.16 -25.60 -9.77
C THR A 225 0.18 -26.89 -10.51
N GLY A 226 0.19 -26.86 -11.85
CA GLY A 226 0.56 -28.03 -12.65
C GLY A 226 1.97 -28.56 -12.40
N SER A 227 2.89 -27.74 -11.87
CA SER A 227 4.31 -28.07 -11.73
C SER A 227 4.91 -27.76 -10.36
N GLY A 228 4.09 -27.42 -9.36
CA GLY A 228 4.58 -26.98 -8.05
C GLY A 228 3.49 -26.22 -7.28
N PHE A 229 3.88 -25.20 -6.53
CA PHE A 229 2.98 -24.38 -5.73
C PHE A 229 3.19 -22.90 -6.03
N SER A 230 2.16 -22.09 -5.81
CA SER A 230 2.27 -20.63 -5.82
C SER A 230 1.62 -20.07 -4.57
N LEU A 231 2.22 -19.04 -3.99
CA LEU A 231 1.48 -18.13 -3.14
C LEU A 231 0.48 -17.38 -4.04
N ALA A 232 -0.81 -17.47 -3.74
CA ALA A 232 -1.84 -16.82 -4.52
C ALA A 232 -2.87 -16.15 -3.62
N ALA A 233 -3.18 -14.89 -3.92
CA ALA A 233 -4.31 -14.20 -3.34
C ALA A 233 -5.60 -14.78 -3.95
N LEU A 234 -6.55 -15.16 -3.12
CA LEU A 234 -7.85 -15.69 -3.52
C LEU A 234 -8.95 -14.76 -3.02
N LEU A 235 -9.98 -14.58 -3.83
CA LEU A 235 -11.22 -13.89 -3.47
C LEU A 235 -12.32 -14.94 -3.40
N VAL A 236 -12.92 -15.13 -2.21
CA VAL A 236 -13.87 -16.21 -1.93
C VAL A 236 -15.18 -15.64 -1.42
N GLY A 237 -16.29 -15.99 -2.06
CA GLY A 237 -17.65 -15.68 -1.61
C GLY A 237 -18.46 -16.94 -1.30
N ALA A 238 -19.76 -16.81 -1.10
CA ALA A 238 -20.67 -17.94 -0.84
C ALA A 238 -20.67 -18.99 -1.97
N GLY A 239 -20.40 -18.56 -3.21
CA GLY A 239 -20.26 -19.43 -4.38
C GLY A 239 -18.89 -20.12 -4.52
N GLY A 240 -17.94 -19.86 -3.63
CA GLY A 240 -16.56 -20.35 -3.72
C GLY A 240 -15.58 -19.29 -4.23
N VAL A 241 -14.47 -19.74 -4.83
CA VAL A 241 -13.42 -18.86 -5.36
C VAL A 241 -13.96 -18.10 -6.57
N THR A 242 -14.01 -16.76 -6.47
CA THR A 242 -14.48 -15.85 -7.53
C THR A 242 -13.31 -15.34 -8.37
N ALA A 243 -12.13 -15.16 -7.77
CA ALA A 243 -10.93 -14.74 -8.47
C ALA A 243 -9.66 -15.20 -7.75
N SER A 244 -8.54 -15.23 -8.47
CA SER A 244 -7.22 -15.51 -7.91
C SER A 244 -6.10 -14.75 -8.64
N GLN A 245 -5.04 -14.39 -7.91
CA GLN A 245 -3.81 -13.80 -8.46
C GLN A 245 -2.61 -14.51 -7.84
N ARG A 246 -1.75 -15.10 -8.67
CA ARG A 246 -0.46 -15.62 -8.22
C ARG A 246 0.49 -14.48 -7.91
N GLN A 247 1.33 -14.65 -6.90
CA GLN A 247 2.44 -13.75 -6.59
C GLN A 247 3.29 -13.49 -7.82
N LEU A 248 3.66 -12.23 -8.03
CA LEU A 248 4.36 -11.81 -9.24
C LEU A 248 5.84 -11.56 -9.02
N HIS A 249 6.25 -11.16 -7.82
CA HIS A 249 7.64 -10.88 -7.47
C HIS A 249 8.22 -11.94 -6.54
N ASP A 250 9.50 -12.23 -6.76
CA ASP A 250 10.24 -13.18 -5.95
C ASP A 250 10.34 -12.70 -4.50
N CYS A 251 10.25 -13.66 -3.57
CA CYS A 251 10.32 -13.44 -2.13
C CYS A 251 11.05 -14.62 -1.51
N GLU A 252 12.13 -14.37 -0.77
CA GLU A 252 12.94 -15.42 -0.14
C GLU A 252 12.15 -16.23 0.90
N ARG A 253 11.13 -15.66 1.56
CA ARG A 253 10.24 -16.42 2.47
C ARG A 253 9.40 -17.47 1.74
N HIS A 254 9.23 -17.30 0.44
CA HIS A 254 8.40 -18.11 -0.43
C HIS A 254 9.19 -18.57 -1.66
N ASP A 255 10.44 -19.00 -1.47
CA ASP A 255 11.31 -19.56 -2.51
C ASP A 255 10.69 -20.73 -3.29
N TRP A 256 9.72 -21.43 -2.69
CA TRP A 256 8.91 -22.48 -3.30
C TRP A 256 7.82 -21.98 -4.27
N SER A 257 7.49 -20.68 -4.23
CA SER A 257 6.36 -20.08 -4.95
C SER A 257 6.72 -19.84 -6.41
N LEU A 258 6.01 -20.51 -7.32
CA LEU A 258 6.08 -20.23 -8.74
C LEU A 258 5.36 -18.92 -9.05
N ALA A 259 6.10 -17.92 -9.49
CA ALA A 259 5.53 -16.62 -9.84
C ALA A 259 4.53 -16.72 -11.00
N GLY A 260 3.51 -15.84 -10.98
CA GLY A 260 2.68 -15.52 -12.15
C GLY A 260 3.41 -14.55 -13.07
N ASP A 261 2.88 -14.32 -14.27
CA ASP A 261 3.51 -13.48 -15.30
C ASP A 261 2.68 -12.27 -15.72
N GLU A 262 1.52 -12.07 -15.11
CA GLU A 262 0.57 -11.02 -15.46
C GLU A 262 -0.22 -10.58 -14.22
N LEU A 263 -0.48 -9.28 -14.14
CA LEU A 263 -1.43 -8.71 -13.19
C LEU A 263 -2.83 -8.75 -13.77
N ALA A 264 -3.73 -9.48 -13.13
CA ALA A 264 -5.14 -9.54 -13.48
C ALA A 264 -5.96 -8.62 -12.55
N LEU A 265 -6.96 -7.94 -13.13
CA LEU A 265 -7.96 -7.18 -12.39
C LEU A 265 -9.29 -7.89 -12.38
N VAL A 266 -10.06 -7.69 -11.32
CA VAL A 266 -11.37 -8.30 -11.11
C VAL A 266 -12.42 -7.20 -11.10
N ASP A 267 -13.37 -7.26 -12.02
CA ASP A 267 -14.55 -6.39 -12.02
C ASP A 267 -15.60 -6.95 -11.06
N LEU A 268 -15.94 -6.17 -10.04
CA LEU A 268 -16.95 -6.47 -9.03
C LEU A 268 -18.13 -5.48 -9.17
N PRO A 269 -19.32 -5.80 -8.62
CA PRO A 269 -20.49 -4.93 -8.73
C PRO A 269 -20.29 -3.51 -8.18
N TRP A 270 -19.25 -3.28 -7.38
CA TRP A 270 -18.94 -2.00 -6.76
C TRP A 270 -17.65 -1.35 -7.29
N GLY A 271 -16.91 -2.00 -8.19
CA GLY A 271 -15.68 -1.44 -8.74
C GLY A 271 -14.67 -2.50 -9.15
N ARG A 272 -13.52 -2.04 -9.61
CA ARG A 272 -12.41 -2.89 -10.08
C ARG A 272 -11.36 -3.07 -8.99
N LEU A 273 -11.01 -4.32 -8.70
CA LEU A 273 -10.06 -4.69 -7.64
C LEU A 273 -8.81 -5.36 -8.24
N ALA A 274 -7.64 -5.00 -7.73
CA ALA A 274 -6.42 -5.81 -7.90
C ALA A 274 -6.13 -6.61 -6.62
N LEU A 275 -5.69 -7.85 -6.77
CA LEU A 275 -5.25 -8.68 -5.65
C LEU A 275 -3.72 -8.71 -5.64
N LEU A 276 -3.07 -8.27 -4.56
CA LEU A 276 -1.60 -8.26 -4.48
C LEU A 276 -1.14 -9.14 -3.32
N PRO A 277 -0.82 -10.43 -3.56
CA PRO A 277 -0.37 -11.33 -2.49
C PRO A 277 1.04 -10.99 -2.00
N GLY A 278 1.24 -11.16 -0.69
CA GLY A 278 2.54 -11.05 -0.06
C GLY A 278 3.23 -9.73 -0.35
N ASP A 279 4.43 -9.80 -0.93
CA ASP A 279 5.31 -8.65 -1.05
C ASP A 279 5.12 -7.86 -2.37
N ASP A 280 4.13 -8.22 -3.20
CA ASP A 280 3.88 -7.57 -4.48
C ASP A 280 3.63 -6.05 -4.36
N ALA A 281 2.99 -5.60 -3.27
CA ALA A 281 2.71 -4.18 -3.02
C ALA A 281 3.96 -3.35 -2.62
N VAL A 282 5.06 -4.00 -2.24
CA VAL A 282 6.34 -3.34 -1.96
C VAL A 282 6.88 -2.68 -3.23
N HIS A 283 6.61 -3.29 -4.40
CA HIS A 283 7.02 -2.77 -5.71
C HIS A 283 6.06 -1.66 -6.18
N PRO A 284 6.44 -0.37 -6.09
CA PRO A 284 5.55 0.73 -6.47
C PRO A 284 5.10 0.68 -7.92
N GLU A 285 5.95 0.14 -8.81
CA GLU A 285 5.64 0.01 -10.23
C GLU A 285 4.42 -0.91 -10.46
N LEU A 286 4.28 -2.00 -9.71
CA LEU A 286 3.13 -2.89 -9.87
C LEU A 286 1.81 -2.21 -9.49
N VAL A 287 1.82 -1.44 -8.40
CA VAL A 287 0.63 -0.67 -7.98
C VAL A 287 0.31 0.42 -9.00
N LYS A 288 1.31 1.07 -9.60
CA LYS A 288 1.10 2.02 -10.69
C LYS A 288 0.45 1.33 -11.91
N VAL A 289 0.85 0.10 -12.24
CA VAL A 289 0.21 -0.67 -13.31
C VAL A 289 -1.25 -0.97 -12.99
N ALA A 290 -1.57 -1.44 -11.77
CA ALA A 290 -2.96 -1.63 -11.33
C ALA A 290 -3.80 -0.36 -11.52
N ALA A 291 -3.28 0.79 -11.11
CA ALA A 291 -3.95 2.07 -11.23
C ALA A 291 -4.19 2.47 -12.70
N LEU A 292 -3.17 2.34 -13.56
CA LEU A 292 -3.27 2.63 -14.99
C LEU A 292 -4.26 1.72 -15.73
N GLN A 293 -4.46 0.50 -15.21
CA GLN A 293 -5.46 -0.46 -15.68
C GLN A 293 -6.86 -0.23 -15.06
N GLY A 294 -7.02 0.80 -14.22
CA GLY A 294 -8.31 1.25 -13.70
C GLY A 294 -8.75 0.57 -12.41
N ALA A 295 -7.82 0.00 -11.63
CA ALA A 295 -8.15 -0.48 -10.30
C ALA A 295 -8.62 0.67 -9.40
N HIS A 296 -9.77 0.49 -8.76
CA HIS A 296 -10.31 1.43 -7.77
C HIS A 296 -9.74 1.11 -6.39
N ALA A 297 -9.43 -0.16 -6.14
CA ALA A 297 -8.84 -0.63 -4.90
C ALA A 297 -7.82 -1.73 -5.15
N ILE A 298 -6.93 -1.94 -4.18
CA ILE A 298 -6.09 -3.13 -4.06
C ILE A 298 -6.37 -3.84 -2.74
N ALA A 299 -6.45 -5.18 -2.79
CA ALA A 299 -6.48 -6.02 -1.60
C ALA A 299 -5.08 -6.63 -1.38
N VAL A 300 -4.52 -6.42 -0.20
CA VAL A 300 -3.12 -6.76 0.13
C VAL A 300 -3.07 -7.67 1.37
N PRO A 301 -3.35 -8.97 1.20
CA PRO A 301 -3.02 -9.97 2.20
C PRO A 301 -1.51 -10.21 2.24
N TYR A 302 -0.83 -9.67 3.26
CA TYR A 302 0.63 -9.69 3.35
C TYR A 302 1.15 -10.01 4.76
N ALA A 303 2.46 -10.19 4.86
CA ALA A 303 3.21 -10.30 6.12
C ALA A 303 4.22 -9.14 6.20
N MET A 304 3.94 -8.17 7.08
CA MET A 304 4.74 -6.95 7.19
C MET A 304 6.13 -7.30 7.72
N GLN A 305 7.18 -6.85 7.01
CA GLN A 305 8.56 -7.10 7.43
C GLN A 305 9.22 -5.86 8.04
N GLU A 306 8.84 -4.68 7.56
CA GLU A 306 9.44 -3.41 7.99
C GLU A 306 8.37 -2.39 8.36
N TYR A 307 8.64 -1.57 9.39
CA TYR A 307 7.71 -0.56 9.88
C TYR A 307 7.25 0.42 8.78
N TRP A 308 8.16 0.81 7.87
CA TRP A 308 7.88 1.77 6.82
C TRP A 308 6.78 1.31 5.86
N GLU A 309 6.59 -0.01 5.68
CA GLU A 309 5.59 -0.56 4.75
C GLU A 309 4.18 -0.09 5.13
N ALA A 310 3.83 -0.13 6.41
CA ALA A 310 2.55 0.34 6.93
C ALA A 310 2.55 1.85 7.24
N ALA A 311 3.67 2.38 7.76
CA ALA A 311 3.77 3.78 8.14
C ALA A 311 3.70 4.73 6.94
N TYR A 312 4.35 4.37 5.83
CA TYR A 312 4.51 5.22 4.65
C TYR A 312 4.19 4.52 3.33
N GLY A 313 4.62 3.25 3.18
CA GLY A 313 4.54 2.49 1.93
C GLY A 313 3.12 2.41 1.38
N LEU A 314 2.24 1.66 2.04
CA LEU A 314 0.85 1.46 1.62
C LEU A 314 0.05 2.77 1.50
N ARG A 315 0.31 3.73 2.39
CA ARG A 315 -0.30 5.07 2.33
C ARG A 315 0.13 5.82 1.07
N SER A 316 1.43 5.80 0.75
CA SER A 316 1.97 6.41 -0.45
C SER A 316 1.44 5.74 -1.72
N ARG A 317 1.21 4.41 -1.68
CA ARG A 317 0.56 3.68 -2.77
C ARG A 317 -0.84 4.22 -3.06
N ALA A 318 -1.63 4.44 -2.02
CA ALA A 318 -2.98 5.01 -2.14
C ALA A 318 -2.92 6.42 -2.73
N ALA A 319 -2.13 7.30 -2.11
CA ALA A 319 -1.99 8.70 -2.50
C ALA A 319 -1.56 8.85 -3.97
N GLU A 320 -0.46 8.22 -4.37
CA GLU A 320 0.18 8.45 -5.67
C GLU A 320 -0.56 7.84 -6.86
N ASN A 321 -1.49 6.94 -6.58
CA ASN A 321 -2.24 6.22 -7.59
C ASN A 321 -3.74 6.48 -7.54
N ARG A 322 -4.21 7.25 -6.55
CA ARG A 322 -5.63 7.54 -6.31
C ARG A 322 -6.47 6.26 -6.31
N LEU A 323 -6.04 5.28 -5.51
CA LEU A 323 -6.77 4.04 -5.27
C LEU A 323 -6.87 3.74 -3.78
N CYS A 324 -7.90 3.01 -3.38
CA CYS A 324 -8.04 2.55 -2.00
C CYS A 324 -7.13 1.34 -1.74
N VAL A 325 -6.58 1.23 -0.53
CA VAL A 325 -5.75 0.08 -0.13
C VAL A 325 -6.41 -0.62 1.04
N ILE A 326 -6.68 -1.92 0.92
CA ILE A 326 -7.19 -2.75 2.01
C ILE A 326 -6.13 -3.81 2.30
N ALA A 327 -5.33 -3.58 3.34
CA ALA A 327 -4.18 -4.43 3.66
C ALA A 327 -4.38 -5.11 5.02
N SER A 328 -4.14 -6.41 5.10
CA SER A 328 -4.20 -7.16 6.36
C SER A 328 -2.93 -7.97 6.57
N THR A 329 -2.46 -8.00 7.81
CA THR A 329 -1.15 -8.54 8.18
C THR A 329 -1.08 -8.86 9.67
N ARG A 330 -0.06 -9.65 10.04
CA ARG A 330 0.35 -9.93 11.42
C ARG A 330 1.87 -9.71 11.51
N PRO A 331 2.43 -9.12 12.58
CA PRO A 331 1.80 -8.53 13.76
C PRO A 331 1.72 -6.99 13.64
N LEU A 332 0.60 -6.43 13.20
CA LEU A 332 0.39 -4.99 13.39
C LEU A 332 -0.03 -4.75 14.85
N ALA A 333 0.70 -3.91 15.59
CA ALA A 333 0.52 -3.68 17.03
C ALA A 333 -0.94 -3.31 17.41
N GLY A 334 -1.74 -4.32 17.77
CA GLY A 334 -3.14 -4.15 18.14
C GLY A 334 -4.11 -3.88 16.99
N ARG A 335 -3.70 -4.07 15.71
CA ARG A 335 -4.58 -3.87 14.54
C ARG A 335 -4.58 -5.08 13.63
N ALA A 336 -5.69 -5.30 12.94
CA ALA A 336 -5.82 -6.36 11.94
C ALA A 336 -5.18 -6.01 10.58
N GLY A 337 -4.88 -4.74 10.37
CA GLY A 337 -4.45 -4.23 9.08
C GLY A 337 -4.51 -2.71 9.00
N LEU A 338 -4.59 -2.21 7.76
CA LEU A 338 -4.70 -0.81 7.40
C LEU A 338 -5.65 -0.68 6.21
N ILE A 339 -6.62 0.22 6.31
CA ILE A 339 -7.44 0.68 5.18
C ILE A 339 -7.01 2.11 4.87
N ALA A 340 -6.57 2.38 3.65
CA ALA A 340 -6.30 3.74 3.17
C ALA A 340 -7.35 4.12 2.12
N ASP A 341 -8.15 5.11 2.45
CA ASP A 341 -9.15 5.73 1.58
C ASP A 341 -8.67 7.10 1.07
N LEU A 342 -9.35 7.63 0.07
CA LEU A 342 -8.97 8.84 -0.64
C LEU A 342 -9.80 10.03 -0.21
N GLU A 343 -9.14 11.18 -0.09
CA GLU A 343 -9.83 12.47 -0.04
C GLU A 343 -10.46 12.79 -1.41
N ARG A 344 -11.69 13.30 -1.37
CA ARG A 344 -12.43 13.74 -2.57
C ARG A 344 -11.98 15.11 -3.04
N ASP A 345 -11.72 16.00 -2.09
CA ASP A 345 -11.16 17.32 -2.34
C ASP A 345 -9.63 17.24 -2.14
N PHE A 346 -8.92 17.08 -3.25
CA PHE A 346 -7.47 16.81 -3.28
C PHE A 346 -6.70 17.68 -4.28
N THR A 347 -7.35 18.61 -4.98
CA THR A 347 -6.66 19.52 -5.92
C THR A 347 -6.92 20.97 -5.56
N LEU A 348 -5.95 21.84 -5.78
CA LEU A 348 -6.15 23.28 -5.65
C LEU A 348 -6.95 23.90 -6.81
N MET A 349 -7.24 23.12 -7.86
CA MET A 349 -7.84 23.60 -9.11
C MET A 349 -9.37 23.46 -9.12
N THR A 350 -9.93 22.86 -8.08
CA THR A 350 -11.36 22.61 -7.91
C THR A 350 -11.82 23.15 -6.56
N ASP A 351 -13.06 23.64 -6.48
CA ASP A 351 -13.63 24.11 -5.22
C ASP A 351 -13.69 22.98 -4.19
N TRP A 352 -13.22 23.28 -2.98
CA TRP A 352 -13.28 22.39 -1.83
C TRP A 352 -14.66 22.52 -1.19
N ARG A 353 -15.42 21.43 -1.17
CA ARG A 353 -16.84 21.42 -0.77
C ARG A 353 -17.11 20.60 0.47
N GLN A 354 -16.34 19.55 0.69
CA GLN A 354 -16.55 18.59 1.77
C GLN A 354 -15.66 18.87 2.98
N ARG A 355 -14.53 19.57 2.77
CA ARG A 355 -13.62 20.01 3.83
C ARG A 355 -12.97 21.35 3.49
N GLU A 356 -12.47 22.04 4.51
CA GLU A 356 -11.57 23.17 4.31
C GLU A 356 -10.14 22.68 4.05
N PHE A 357 -9.33 23.48 3.35
CA PHE A 357 -7.92 23.14 3.18
C PHE A 357 -7.21 23.14 4.53
N ASP A 358 -6.65 21.99 4.91
CA ASP A 358 -5.99 21.73 6.19
C ASP A 358 -4.47 21.59 6.07
N GLY A 359 -3.91 21.83 4.88
CA GLY A 359 -2.50 21.67 4.58
C GLY A 359 -2.17 20.36 3.88
N TYR A 360 -3.08 19.38 3.84
CA TYR A 360 -2.86 18.10 3.17
C TYR A 360 -3.59 18.03 1.84
N ILE A 361 -2.86 17.69 0.77
CA ILE A 361 -3.43 17.55 -0.56
C ILE A 361 -3.93 16.14 -0.77
N ASN A 362 -3.06 15.16 -0.50
CA ASN A 362 -3.22 13.79 -0.94
C ASN A 362 -2.92 12.78 0.17
N SER A 363 -2.91 13.21 1.43
CA SER A 363 -2.83 12.30 2.55
C SER A 363 -4.04 11.38 2.55
N PRO A 364 -3.87 10.05 2.50
CA PRO A 364 -5.01 9.15 2.56
C PRO A 364 -5.62 9.14 3.97
N LEU A 365 -6.92 8.88 4.04
CA LEU A 365 -7.65 8.63 5.27
C LEU A 365 -7.38 7.20 5.72
N VAL A 366 -6.79 7.02 6.89
CA VAL A 366 -6.33 5.69 7.35
C VAL A 366 -7.12 5.21 8.55
N THR A 367 -7.71 4.01 8.43
CA THR A 367 -8.43 3.31 9.51
C THR A 367 -7.84 1.94 9.83
#